data_AF-A0A7S0Z5T9-F1
#
_entry.id   AF-A0A7S0Z5T9-F1
#
_cell.length_a   1.000
_cell.length_b   1.000
_cell.length_c   1.000
_cell.angle_alpha   90.00
_cell.angle_beta   90.00
_cell.angle_gamma   90.00
#
_symmetry.space_group_name_H-M   'P 1'
#
loop_
_entity.id
_entity.type
_entity.pdbx_description
1 polymer ?
#
loop_
_entity_poly.entity_id
_entity_poly.type
_entity_poly.pdbx_seq_one_letter_code
_entity_poly.pdbx_strand_id
1 'polypeptide(L)'
;SDFIGGFRPTRTAERQEMMDEGKTVAPFAWEDGPLIKAMRNGDILLVDELSLAEDSVLERLNSVLEPGRTITLPEKGGAEVEELTAHPDFLILGTMNPGGDFGKKELSPALRNRFTEIWIGSVGKASEMESIVARRMPTASLL
;
A
#
# COMPACT_ATOMS: atom_id res chain seq x y z
N SER A 1 -6.58 -4.77 10.66
CA SER A 1 -5.45 -4.59 9.73
C SER A 1 -5.13 -3.12 9.67
N ASP A 2 -3.87 -2.74 9.92
CA ASP A 2 -3.40 -1.35 9.89
C ASP A 2 -3.37 -0.76 8.46
N PHE A 3 -3.72 -1.56 7.45
CA PHE A 3 -3.71 -1.18 6.04
C PHE A 3 -4.63 0.00 5.70
N ILE A 4 -5.82 0.04 6.30
CA ILE A 4 -6.80 1.13 6.12
C ILE A 4 -6.57 2.25 7.13
N GLY A 5 -6.27 1.90 8.37
CA GLY A 5 -6.15 2.84 9.46
C GLY A 5 -6.73 2.27 10.74
N GLY A 6 -6.63 3.05 11.81
CA GLY A 6 -7.15 2.65 13.10
C GLY A 6 -7.01 3.75 14.14
N PHE A 7 -7.68 3.56 15.28
CA PHE A 7 -7.58 4.48 16.40
C PHE A 7 -6.26 4.31 17.13
N ARG A 8 -5.51 5.40 17.25
CA ARG A 8 -4.25 5.48 18.01
C ARG A 8 -4.40 6.45 19.18
N PRO A 9 -3.66 6.26 20.29
CA PRO A 9 -3.65 7.23 21.37
C PRO A 9 -3.25 8.62 20.86
N THR A 10 -4.01 9.63 21.23
CA THR A 10 -3.68 11.02 20.87
C THR A 10 -2.35 11.42 21.53
N ARG A 11 -1.43 12.03 20.78
CA ARG A 11 -0.08 12.33 21.31
C ARG A 11 -0.16 13.30 22.47
N THR A 12 0.70 13.12 23.48
CA THR A 12 0.70 13.96 24.69
C THR A 12 0.91 15.44 24.39
N ALA A 13 1.75 15.78 23.41
CA ALA A 13 1.97 17.17 22.98
C ALA A 13 0.71 17.79 22.37
N GLU A 14 0.08 17.11 21.40
CA GLU A 14 -1.19 17.53 20.78
C GLU A 14 -2.30 17.65 21.83
N ARG A 15 -2.32 16.73 22.80
CA ARG A 15 -3.27 16.75 23.91
C ARG A 15 -3.08 17.97 24.81
N GLN A 16 -1.84 18.34 25.11
CA GLN A 16 -1.54 19.51 25.94
C GLN A 16 -1.93 20.81 25.22
N GLU A 17 -1.56 20.96 23.94
CA GLU A 17 -1.92 22.12 23.12
C GLU A 17 -3.43 22.32 23.04
N MET A 18 -4.19 21.25 22.75
CA MET A 18 -5.64 21.33 22.66
C MET A 18 -6.33 21.59 24.01
N MET A 19 -5.76 21.10 25.12
CA MET A 19 -6.24 21.41 26.47
C MET A 19 -5.96 22.86 26.86
N ASP A 20 -4.82 23.41 26.44
CA ASP A 20 -4.47 24.83 26.63
C ASP A 20 -5.41 25.75 25.82
N GLU A 21 -5.93 25.28 24.67
CA GLU A 21 -7.00 25.92 23.90
C GLU A 21 -8.42 25.72 24.47
N GLY A 22 -8.57 25.01 25.60
CA GLY A 22 -9.87 24.74 26.24
C GLY A 22 -10.74 23.71 25.50
N LYS A 23 -10.17 22.93 24.57
CA LYS A 23 -10.89 21.87 23.83
C LYS A 23 -10.81 20.55 24.59
N THR A 24 -11.90 19.77 24.52
CA THR A 24 -11.89 18.39 25.01
C THR A 24 -11.13 17.50 24.03
N VAL A 25 -10.11 16.78 24.54
CA VAL A 25 -9.29 15.90 23.72
C VAL A 25 -9.75 14.46 23.87
N ALA A 26 -10.18 13.86 22.75
CA ALA A 26 -10.47 12.43 22.72
C ALA A 26 -9.20 11.62 23.03
N PRO A 27 -9.28 10.57 23.86
CA PRO A 27 -8.10 9.76 24.22
C PRO A 27 -7.50 9.01 23.04
N PHE A 28 -8.29 8.79 21.98
CA PHE A 28 -7.87 8.16 20.74
C PHE A 28 -8.29 9.02 19.55
N ALA A 29 -7.41 9.10 18.55
CA ALA A 29 -7.67 9.73 17.27
C ALA A 29 -7.50 8.70 16.15
N TRP A 30 -8.31 8.83 15.09
CA TRP A 30 -8.14 8.01 13.91
C TRP A 30 -6.84 8.38 13.19
N GLU A 31 -6.06 7.36 12.83
CA GLU A 31 -4.91 7.53 11.97
C GLU A 31 -5.11 6.74 10.67
N ASP A 32 -5.01 7.43 9.54
CA ASP A 32 -5.08 6.82 8.21
C ASP A 32 -3.92 5.84 8.00
N GLY A 33 -4.24 4.66 7.48
CA GLY A 33 -3.27 3.64 7.07
C GLY A 33 -2.63 3.97 5.72
N PRO A 34 -1.67 3.13 5.26
CA PRO A 34 -0.93 3.38 4.03
C PRO A 34 -1.82 3.49 2.79
N LEU A 35 -2.90 2.69 2.68
CA LEU A 35 -3.82 2.78 1.54
C LEU A 35 -4.49 4.16 1.50
N ILE A 36 -5.03 4.60 2.63
CA ILE A 36 -5.82 5.84 2.71
C ILE A 36 -4.92 7.06 2.51
N LYS A 37 -3.73 7.06 3.13
CA LYS A 37 -2.71 8.10 2.89
C LYS A 37 -2.39 8.22 1.39
N ALA A 38 -2.08 7.10 0.73
CA ALA A 38 -1.73 7.11 -0.69
C ALA A 38 -2.92 7.54 -1.58
N MET A 39 -4.13 7.04 -1.31
CA MET A 39 -5.35 7.44 -2.02
C MET A 39 -5.62 8.94 -1.91
N ARG A 40 -5.41 9.56 -0.73
CA ARG A 40 -5.62 11.00 -0.56
C ARG A 40 -4.56 11.85 -1.27
N ASN A 41 -3.31 11.42 -1.21
CA ASN A 41 -2.17 12.20 -1.70
C ASN A 41 -1.88 12.01 -3.20
N GLY A 42 -2.45 10.98 -3.82
CA GLY A 42 -2.07 10.59 -5.18
C GLY A 42 -0.74 9.86 -5.25
N ASP A 43 -0.34 9.20 -4.17
CA ASP A 43 0.93 8.48 -4.11
C ASP A 43 0.82 7.12 -4.83
N ILE A 44 1.99 6.54 -5.10
CA ILE A 44 2.07 5.15 -5.55
C ILE A 44 2.03 4.23 -4.31
N LEU A 45 1.08 3.30 -4.27
CA LEU A 45 1.05 2.22 -3.30
C LEU A 45 1.65 0.95 -3.91
N LEU A 46 2.87 0.60 -3.50
CA LEU A 46 3.51 -0.67 -3.84
C LEU A 46 3.07 -1.76 -2.84
N VAL A 47 2.39 -2.78 -3.32
CA VAL A 47 2.03 -3.97 -2.57
C VAL A 47 2.95 -5.10 -3.00
N ASP A 48 3.96 -5.37 -2.17
CA ASP A 48 4.92 -6.44 -2.43
C ASP A 48 4.29 -7.81 -2.17
N GLU A 49 4.61 -8.78 -3.02
CA GLU A 49 4.09 -10.16 -2.97
C GLU A 49 2.56 -10.23 -2.77
N LEU A 50 1.80 -9.53 -3.62
CA LEU A 50 0.33 -9.40 -3.50
C LEU A 50 -0.40 -10.74 -3.36
N SER A 51 0.13 -11.84 -3.92
CA SER A 51 -0.36 -13.23 -3.74
C SER A 51 -0.48 -13.67 -2.28
N LEU A 52 0.39 -13.17 -1.42
CA LEU A 52 0.53 -13.59 -0.03
C LEU A 52 -0.24 -12.67 0.92
N ALA A 53 -0.84 -11.58 0.42
CA ALA A 53 -1.68 -10.71 1.20
C ALA A 53 -2.88 -11.49 1.78
N GLU A 54 -3.27 -11.12 3.00
CA GLU A 54 -4.47 -11.69 3.63
C GLU A 54 -5.70 -11.38 2.78
N ASP A 55 -6.68 -12.29 2.79
CA ASP A 55 -7.93 -12.12 2.04
C ASP A 55 -8.64 -10.80 2.43
N SER A 56 -8.55 -10.39 3.70
CA SER A 56 -9.09 -9.13 4.20
C SER A 56 -8.48 -7.88 3.53
N VAL A 57 -7.20 -7.92 3.16
CA VAL A 57 -6.52 -6.83 2.45
C VAL A 57 -6.96 -6.81 0.98
N LEU A 58 -7.00 -7.99 0.35
CA LEU A 58 -7.46 -8.13 -1.03
C LEU A 58 -8.92 -7.68 -1.19
N GLU A 59 -9.78 -8.01 -0.24
CA GLU A 59 -11.17 -7.56 -0.19
C GLU A 59 -11.29 -6.04 -0.19
N ARG A 60 -10.44 -5.34 0.57
CA ARG A 60 -10.45 -3.87 0.61
C ARG A 60 -9.87 -3.24 -0.65
N LEU A 61 -8.93 -3.91 -1.31
CA LEU A 61 -8.41 -3.47 -2.60
C LEU A 61 -9.45 -3.60 -3.73
N ASN A 62 -10.40 -4.54 -3.62
CA ASN A 62 -11.37 -4.80 -4.68
C ASN A 62 -12.10 -3.53 -5.13
N SER A 63 -12.65 -2.72 -4.21
CA SER A 63 -13.38 -1.49 -4.56
C SER A 63 -12.47 -0.38 -5.09
N VAL A 64 -11.22 -0.33 -4.61
CA VAL A 64 -10.23 0.66 -5.06
C VAL A 64 -9.73 0.37 -6.48
N LEU A 65 -9.71 -0.90 -6.87
CA LEU A 65 -9.32 -1.35 -8.20
C LEU A 65 -10.48 -1.30 -9.22
N GLU A 66 -11.71 -1.04 -8.78
CA GLU A 66 -12.83 -0.76 -9.69
C GLU A 66 -12.68 0.63 -10.34
N PRO A 67 -13.34 0.91 -11.48
CA PRO A 67 -13.27 2.22 -12.14
C PRO A 67 -13.63 3.42 -11.24
N GLY A 68 -14.48 3.20 -10.24
CA GLY A 68 -14.86 4.21 -9.25
C GLY A 68 -13.72 4.62 -8.32
N ARG A 69 -12.71 3.77 -8.11
CA ARG A 69 -11.56 3.99 -7.21
C ARG A 69 -11.96 4.48 -5.83
N THR A 70 -13.02 3.88 -5.27
CA THR A 70 -13.59 4.29 -3.98
C THR A 70 -13.33 3.27 -2.87
N ILE A 71 -13.36 3.76 -1.63
CA ILE A 71 -13.38 2.93 -0.44
C ILE A 71 -14.26 3.57 0.64
N THR A 72 -15.10 2.75 1.26
CA THR A 72 -15.90 3.15 2.41
C THR A 72 -15.14 2.87 3.70
N LEU A 73 -15.16 3.80 4.66
CA LEU A 73 -14.43 3.75 5.92
C LEU A 73 -15.38 3.64 7.13
N PRO A 74 -16.14 2.55 7.27
CA PRO A 74 -17.03 2.37 8.41
C PRO A 74 -16.27 2.30 9.75
N GLU A 75 -15.03 1.82 9.74
CA GLU A 75 -14.20 1.67 10.94
C GLU A 75 -13.79 3.00 11.56
N LYS A 76 -13.78 4.09 10.79
CA LYS A 76 -13.47 5.44 11.27
C LYS A 76 -14.58 6.00 12.16
N GLY A 77 -15.79 5.49 12.03
CA GLY A 77 -16.96 5.97 12.75
C GLY A 77 -17.29 7.43 12.43
N GLY A 78 -18.23 8.00 13.20
CA GLY A 78 -18.74 9.36 12.99
C GLY A 78 -20.26 9.39 12.86
N ALA A 79 -20.82 10.59 12.67
CA ALA A 79 -22.25 10.75 12.42
C ALA A 79 -22.66 10.18 11.05
N GLU A 80 -21.74 10.21 10.09
CA GLU A 80 -21.89 9.65 8.75
C GLU A 80 -20.70 8.76 8.41
N VAL A 81 -20.95 7.75 7.58
CA VAL A 81 -19.89 6.85 7.08
C VAL A 81 -19.12 7.57 5.99
N GLU A 82 -17.81 7.73 6.17
CA GLU A 82 -16.96 8.37 5.17
C GLU A 82 -16.76 7.44 3.96
N GLU A 83 -16.94 8.00 2.77
CA GLU A 83 -16.51 7.39 1.50
C GLU A 83 -15.40 8.23 0.89
N LEU A 84 -14.29 7.58 0.55
CA LEU A 84 -13.14 8.21 -0.07
C LEU A 84 -13.03 7.78 -1.53
N THR A 85 -12.92 8.75 -2.43
CA THR A 85 -12.49 8.54 -3.82
C THR A 85 -11.00 8.83 -3.93
N ALA A 86 -10.24 7.96 -4.60
CA ALA A 86 -8.81 8.16 -4.78
C ALA A 86 -8.50 9.41 -5.62
N HIS A 87 -7.39 10.06 -5.28
CA HIS A 87 -6.79 11.13 -6.08
C HIS A 87 -6.53 10.64 -7.52
N PRO A 88 -6.66 11.51 -8.55
CA PRO A 88 -6.47 11.09 -9.94
C PRO A 88 -5.12 10.42 -10.24
N ASP A 89 -4.06 10.87 -9.57
CA ASP A 89 -2.68 10.37 -9.72
C ASP A 89 -2.37 9.12 -8.89
N PHE A 90 -3.28 8.69 -8.01
CA PHE A 90 -3.08 7.50 -7.19
C PHE A 90 -2.92 6.25 -8.08
N LEU A 91 -1.88 5.46 -7.79
CA LEU A 91 -1.56 4.25 -8.54
C LEU A 91 -1.22 3.09 -7.59
N ILE A 92 -1.80 1.92 -7.85
CA ILE A 92 -1.43 0.69 -7.16
C ILE A 92 -0.50 -0.12 -8.05
N LEU A 93 0.63 -0.53 -7.49
CA LEU A 93 1.54 -1.49 -8.10
C LEU A 93 1.57 -2.74 -7.23
N GLY A 94 1.17 -3.89 -7.78
CA GLY A 94 1.34 -5.18 -7.13
C GLY A 94 2.53 -5.92 -7.75
N THR A 95 3.43 -6.45 -6.92
CA THR A 95 4.47 -7.38 -7.40
C THR A 95 4.08 -8.80 -7.04
N MET A 96 4.52 -9.74 -7.86
CA MET A 96 4.32 -11.16 -7.62
C MET A 96 5.49 -11.93 -8.21
N ASN A 97 5.92 -12.95 -7.48
CA ASN A 97 6.82 -13.94 -8.04
C ASN A 97 6.04 -14.90 -8.96
N PRO A 98 6.64 -15.37 -10.07
CA PRO A 98 6.11 -16.47 -10.89
C PRO A 98 5.59 -17.64 -10.05
N GLY A 99 4.42 -18.16 -10.41
CA GLY A 99 3.90 -19.43 -9.89
C GLY A 99 4.77 -20.60 -10.37
N GLY A 100 5.16 -21.48 -9.45
CA GLY A 100 6.02 -22.63 -9.77
C GLY A 100 6.61 -23.34 -8.54
N ASP A 101 6.77 -22.62 -7.43
CA ASP A 101 7.26 -23.19 -6.17
C ASP A 101 6.11 -23.52 -5.22
N PHE A 102 6.23 -24.64 -4.50
CA PHE A 102 5.28 -25.08 -3.48
C PHE A 102 4.96 -23.96 -2.49
N GLY A 103 3.67 -23.71 -2.26
CA GLY A 103 3.17 -22.74 -1.27
C GLY A 103 2.78 -21.36 -1.82
N LYS A 104 2.92 -21.12 -3.12
CA LYS A 104 2.50 -19.84 -3.74
C LYS A 104 1.00 -19.85 -4.06
N LYS A 105 0.22 -19.02 -3.36
CA LYS A 105 -1.21 -18.79 -3.63
C LYS A 105 -1.34 -17.90 -4.88
N GLU A 106 -2.06 -18.37 -5.88
CA GLU A 106 -2.35 -17.55 -7.06
C GLU A 106 -3.42 -16.50 -6.76
N LEU A 107 -3.36 -15.34 -7.40
CA LEU A 107 -4.48 -14.39 -7.35
C LEU A 107 -5.68 -15.00 -8.06
N SER A 108 -6.86 -14.73 -7.51
CA SER A 108 -8.12 -15.12 -8.14
C SER A 108 -8.22 -14.49 -9.54
N PRO A 109 -8.84 -15.18 -10.52
CA PRO A 109 -9.03 -14.61 -11.86
C PRO A 109 -9.72 -13.24 -11.83
N ALA A 110 -10.67 -13.05 -10.92
CA ALA A 110 -11.39 -11.78 -10.76
C ALA A 110 -10.45 -10.63 -10.35
N LEU A 111 -9.52 -10.86 -9.42
CA LEU A 111 -8.58 -9.83 -8.99
C LEU A 111 -7.52 -9.57 -10.07
N ARG A 112 -7.00 -10.62 -10.74
CA ARG A 112 -6.06 -10.47 -11.86
C ARG A 112 -6.62 -9.62 -12.98
N ASN A 113 -7.90 -9.81 -13.33
CA ASN A 113 -8.57 -9.06 -14.40
C ASN A 113 -8.70 -7.55 -14.12
N ARG A 114 -8.46 -7.09 -12.88
CA ARG A 114 -8.44 -5.68 -12.52
C ARG A 114 -7.06 -5.04 -12.61
N PHE A 115 -6.02 -5.83 -12.85
CA PHE A 115 -4.67 -5.35 -13.09
C PHE A 115 -4.30 -5.46 -14.57
N THR A 116 -3.40 -4.57 -14.99
CA THR A 116 -2.62 -4.81 -16.21
C THR A 116 -1.38 -5.61 -15.82
N GLU A 117 -1.34 -6.89 -16.18
CA GLU A 117 -0.23 -7.78 -15.82
C GLU A 117 0.95 -7.57 -16.79
N ILE A 118 2.16 -7.40 -16.23
CA ILE A 118 3.40 -7.28 -17.00
C ILE A 118 4.33 -8.41 -16.56
N TRP A 119 4.66 -9.30 -17.50
CA TRP A 119 5.61 -10.38 -17.24
C TRP A 119 7.04 -9.90 -17.42
N ILE A 120 7.85 -10.07 -16.37
CA ILE A 120 9.29 -9.80 -16.41
C ILE A 120 10.03 -11.13 -16.52
N GLY A 121 10.75 -11.32 -17.62
CA GLY A 121 11.56 -12.52 -17.84
C GLY A 121 12.73 -12.63 -16.87
N SER A 122 13.31 -13.83 -16.79
CA SER A 122 14.55 -14.06 -16.01
C SER A 122 15.69 -13.15 -16.50
N VAL A 123 16.63 -12.90 -15.60
CA VAL A 123 17.75 -11.97 -15.80
C VAL A 123 18.48 -12.27 -17.11
N GLY A 124 18.90 -11.19 -17.78
CA GLY A 124 19.51 -11.27 -19.09
C GLY A 124 20.83 -12.04 -19.15
N LYS A 125 21.40 -12.11 -20.35
CA LYS A 125 22.64 -12.86 -20.65
C LYS A 125 23.73 -12.54 -19.62
N ALA A 126 24.65 -13.48 -19.38
CA ALA A 126 25.76 -13.28 -18.45
C ALA A 126 26.50 -11.94 -18.65
N SER A 127 26.66 -11.49 -19.89
CA SER A 127 27.24 -10.19 -20.24
C SER A 127 26.49 -8.97 -19.68
N GLU A 128 25.17 -9.04 -19.57
CA GLU A 128 24.34 -7.99 -18.96
C GLU A 128 24.54 -7.98 -17.45
N MET A 129 24.58 -9.17 -16.82
CA MET A 129 24.89 -9.29 -15.40
C MET A 129 26.28 -8.73 -15.07
N GLU A 130 27.29 -9.06 -15.88
CA GLU A 130 28.65 -8.51 -15.77
C GLU A 130 28.62 -6.98 -15.85
N SER A 131 27.86 -6.42 -16.80
CA SER A 131 27.72 -4.96 -16.96
C SER A 131 27.05 -4.30 -15.75
N ILE A 132 26.00 -4.94 -15.18
CA ILE A 132 25.32 -4.45 -13.98
C ILE A 132 26.27 -4.47 -12.78
N VAL A 133 27.00 -5.57 -12.58
CA VAL A 133 27.96 -5.72 -11.48
C VAL A 133 29.09 -4.71 -11.60
N ALA A 134 29.70 -4.58 -12.78
CA ALA A 134 30.78 -3.61 -13.03
C ALA A 134 30.33 -2.16 -12.75
N ARG A 135 29.07 -1.82 -13.07
CA ARG A 135 28.51 -0.48 -12.80
C ARG A 135 28.15 -0.25 -11.33
N ARG A 136 27.65 -1.28 -10.63
CA ARG A 136 27.25 -1.18 -9.20
C ARG A 136 28.42 -1.28 -8.24
N MET A 137 29.47 -1.99 -8.63
CA MET A 137 30.75 -2.05 -7.94
C MET A 137 31.81 -1.39 -8.82
N PRO A 138 31.78 -0.06 -9.00
CA PRO A 138 32.94 0.62 -9.56
C PRO A 138 34.10 0.27 -8.63
N THR A 139 35.17 -0.29 -9.19
CA THR A 139 36.33 -0.78 -8.45
C THR A 139 36.80 0.31 -7.50
N ALA A 140 36.35 0.26 -6.24
CA ALA A 140 36.94 1.07 -5.18
C ALA A 140 38.36 0.55 -5.07
N SER A 141 39.30 1.47 -5.23
CA SER A 141 40.74 1.27 -5.17
C SER A 141 41.09 0.28 -4.06
N LEU A 142 41.28 -0.99 -4.42
CA LEU A 142 42.01 -1.95 -3.61
C LEU A 142 43.50 -1.68 -3.84
N LEU A 143 43.94 -0.46 -3.50
CA LEU A 143 45.32 -0.04 -3.25
C LEU A 143 45.27 1.29 -2.49
#